data_AF-A0A177ESJ1-F1
#
_entry.id   AF-A0A177ESJ1-F1
#
_cell.length_a   1.000
_cell.length_b   1.000
_cell.length_c   1.000
_cell.angle_alpha   90.00
_cell.angle_beta   90.00
_cell.angle_gamma   90.00
#
_symmetry.space_group_name_H-M   'P 1'
#
loop_
_entity.id
_entity.type
_entity.pdbx_description
1 polymer ?
#
loop_
_entity_poly.entity_id
_entity_poly.type
_entity_poly.pdbx_seq_one_letter_code
_entity_poly.pdbx_strand_id
1 'polypeptide(L)'
;MEGCPFSQAEIIKRCSTAAFPEEHIGGAPYGNRVLQLSATVAVKYGVGLTQDEAANQQRAYDLLDRKIVRVPKVYTFFQDDSDRRGYLVMEFMEGIVKESLSDDSEIHQLSAILDHFASIKSSNPGSLGGGPLTALLFGESEPPTFRTIQELEAWFSERLLDPGTRVTLADSDLVLCHLDLFLRNILWAQDQPPCVLDWATAGFFPRIFERCSHLIKPESASWQVVLNVQISPDEDYQCGLIMKAWRNDQRFSFSKTNYYKDLYGAGIRGSAPVTLPPLPPLPTNWLKEYLSESAQN
;
A
#
# COMPACT_ATOMS: atom_id res chain seq x y z
N MET A 1 9.46 -19.07 -24.72
CA MET A 1 10.13 -18.20 -23.73
C MET A 1 10.11 -16.79 -24.31
N GLU A 2 9.02 -16.05 -24.13
CA GLU A 2 8.96 -14.65 -24.54
C GLU A 2 9.12 -13.78 -23.30
N GLY A 3 10.07 -12.83 -23.30
CA GLY A 3 10.10 -11.76 -22.30
C GLY A 3 11.50 -11.31 -21.86
N CYS A 4 12.37 -12.23 -21.43
CA CYS A 4 13.71 -11.88 -20.94
C CYS A 4 14.80 -12.75 -21.62
N PRO A 5 15.81 -12.16 -22.28
CA PRO A 5 16.89 -12.92 -22.92
C PRO A 5 18.01 -13.33 -21.95
N PHE A 6 17.98 -12.86 -20.71
CA PHE A 6 19.06 -13.06 -19.73
C PHE A 6 18.82 -14.28 -18.85
N SER A 7 19.88 -15.04 -18.56
CA SER A 7 19.83 -16.13 -17.58
C SER A 7 19.81 -15.59 -16.13
N GLN A 8 19.32 -16.37 -15.17
CA GLN A 8 19.33 -15.97 -13.75
C GLN A 8 20.76 -15.64 -13.26
N ALA A 9 21.75 -16.45 -13.63
CA ALA A 9 23.15 -16.23 -13.26
C ALA A 9 23.70 -14.90 -13.83
N GLU A 10 23.30 -14.55 -15.06
CA GLU A 10 23.67 -13.28 -15.67
C GLU A 10 23.02 -12.09 -14.95
N ILE A 11 21.73 -12.20 -14.60
CA ILE A 11 21.01 -11.17 -13.84
C ILE A 11 21.65 -10.95 -12.49
N ILE A 12 21.91 -12.02 -11.72
CA ILE A 12 22.58 -11.96 -10.41
C ILE A 12 23.94 -11.26 -10.55
N LYS A 13 24.74 -11.65 -11.55
CA LYS A 13 26.04 -11.03 -11.81
C LYS A 13 25.93 -9.54 -12.09
N ARG A 14 25.01 -9.12 -12.96
CA ARG A 14 24.81 -7.69 -13.29
C ARG A 14 24.37 -6.89 -12.06
N CYS A 15 23.44 -7.43 -11.28
CA CYS A 15 22.95 -6.81 -10.05
C CYS A 15 24.00 -6.72 -8.93
N SER A 16 24.98 -7.63 -8.89
CA SER A 16 26.08 -7.60 -7.91
C SER A 16 27.23 -6.68 -8.33
N THR A 17 27.43 -6.48 -9.63
CA THR A 17 28.45 -5.55 -10.16
C THR A 17 27.98 -4.10 -10.21
N ALA A 18 26.67 -3.85 -10.19
CA ALA A 18 26.10 -2.52 -10.11
C ALA A 18 26.46 -1.90 -8.74
N ALA A 19 27.56 -1.16 -8.72
CA ALA A 19 28.18 -0.65 -7.50
C ALA A 19 27.74 0.78 -7.19
N PHE A 20 27.30 1.54 -8.20
CA PHE A 20 27.05 2.96 -8.06
C PHE A 20 25.56 3.33 -8.10
N PRO A 21 25.14 4.39 -7.38
CA PRO A 21 23.76 4.87 -7.41
C PRO A 21 23.27 5.22 -8.82
N GLU A 22 24.13 5.80 -9.67
CA GLU A 22 23.81 6.16 -11.06
C GLU A 22 23.48 4.97 -11.99
N GLU A 23 23.86 3.75 -11.61
CA GLU A 23 23.49 2.54 -12.36
C GLU A 23 22.07 2.07 -12.04
N HIS A 24 21.46 2.59 -10.97
CA HIS A 24 20.12 2.23 -10.53
C HIS A 24 19.12 3.27 -11.00
N ILE A 25 18.07 2.78 -11.67
CA ILE A 25 16.97 3.62 -12.16
C ILE A 25 15.88 3.84 -11.10
N GLY A 26 16.00 3.20 -9.94
CA GLY A 26 15.06 3.34 -8.83
C GLY A 26 15.45 2.52 -7.60
N GLY A 27 14.76 2.77 -6.49
CA GLY A 27 15.00 2.12 -5.20
C GLY A 27 15.78 2.98 -4.20
N ALA A 28 15.74 2.59 -2.93
CA ALA A 28 16.46 3.28 -1.86
C ALA A 28 17.88 2.68 -1.69
N PRO A 29 18.89 3.45 -1.23
CA PRO A 29 20.27 2.96 -1.03
C PRO A 29 20.39 1.68 -0.19
N TYR A 30 19.43 1.48 0.74
CA TYR A 30 19.35 0.35 1.67
C TYR A 30 18.10 -0.53 1.48
N GLY A 31 17.34 -0.32 0.39
CA GLY A 31 16.12 -1.07 0.09
C GLY A 31 16.24 -1.90 -1.20
N ASN A 32 15.09 -2.34 -1.71
CA ASN A 32 15.01 -2.94 -3.04
C ASN A 32 15.48 -1.93 -4.09
N ARG A 33 16.27 -2.40 -5.05
CA ARG A 33 16.88 -1.60 -6.11
C ARG A 33 16.34 -2.02 -7.46
N VAL A 34 16.35 -1.11 -8.42
CA VAL A 34 15.92 -1.37 -9.80
C VAL A 34 17.06 -1.08 -10.77
N LEU A 35 17.39 -2.07 -11.60
CA LEU A 35 18.40 -1.98 -12.64
C LEU A 35 17.76 -2.18 -14.01
N GLN A 36 18.08 -1.34 -14.97
CA GLN A 36 17.76 -1.57 -16.37
C GLN A 36 18.75 -2.58 -16.98
N LEU A 37 18.26 -3.73 -17.44
CA LEU A 37 19.10 -4.76 -18.06
C LEU A 37 19.24 -4.57 -19.57
N SER A 38 18.22 -3.99 -20.21
CA SER A 38 18.18 -3.65 -21.64
C SER A 38 17.12 -2.58 -21.92
N ALA A 39 16.94 -2.21 -23.19
CA ALA A 39 15.89 -1.29 -23.62
C ALA A 39 14.46 -1.74 -23.25
N THR A 40 14.21 -3.02 -22.99
CA THR A 40 12.86 -3.55 -22.73
C THR A 40 12.77 -4.37 -21.44
N VAL A 41 13.84 -4.47 -20.66
CA VAL A 41 13.91 -5.33 -19.47
C VAL A 41 14.52 -4.59 -18.30
N ALA A 42 13.83 -4.61 -17.18
CA ALA A 42 14.31 -4.16 -15.88
C ALA A 42 14.26 -5.31 -14.86
N VAL A 43 15.06 -5.18 -13.80
CA VAL A 43 15.01 -6.07 -12.65
C VAL A 43 14.93 -5.27 -11.36
N LYS A 44 13.90 -5.54 -10.55
CA LYS A 44 13.84 -5.12 -9.14
C LYS A 44 14.44 -6.25 -8.30
N TYR A 45 15.34 -5.94 -7.40
CA TYR A 45 15.99 -6.94 -6.56
C TYR A 45 16.35 -6.41 -5.18
N GLY A 46 16.38 -7.30 -4.19
CA GLY A 46 16.74 -6.96 -2.83
C GLY A 46 16.28 -7.98 -1.80
N VAL A 47 16.70 -7.76 -0.56
CA VAL A 47 16.31 -8.60 0.57
C VAL A 47 14.87 -8.28 0.94
N GLY A 48 14.03 -9.31 1.03
CA GLY A 48 12.61 -9.15 1.37
C GLY A 48 11.68 -8.94 0.17
N LEU A 49 12.21 -8.88 -1.06
CA LEU A 49 11.39 -8.97 -2.27
C LEU A 49 10.78 -10.38 -2.37
N THR A 50 9.45 -10.47 -2.43
CA THR A 50 8.73 -11.75 -2.42
C THR A 50 8.05 -12.04 -3.76
N GLN A 51 7.65 -13.30 -3.94
CA GLN A 51 6.84 -13.72 -5.08
C GLN A 51 5.46 -13.03 -5.09
N ASP A 52 4.94 -12.63 -3.91
CA ASP A 52 3.65 -11.97 -3.79
C ASP A 52 3.63 -10.61 -4.51
N GLU A 53 4.73 -9.86 -4.47
CA GLU A 53 4.86 -8.61 -5.23
C GLU A 53 4.76 -8.86 -6.74
N ALA A 54 5.43 -9.90 -7.24
CA ALA A 54 5.35 -10.30 -8.64
C ALA A 54 3.92 -10.74 -9.02
N ALA A 55 3.24 -11.47 -8.14
CA ALA A 55 1.86 -11.91 -8.34
C ALA A 55 0.89 -10.72 -8.38
N ASN A 56 1.05 -9.74 -7.49
CA ASN A 56 0.24 -8.52 -7.47
C ASN A 56 0.42 -7.74 -8.77
N GLN A 57 1.67 -7.51 -9.20
CA GLN A 57 1.96 -6.78 -10.43
C GLN A 57 1.39 -7.49 -11.66
N GLN A 58 1.57 -8.81 -11.77
CA GLN A 58 1.01 -9.58 -12.88
C GLN A 58 -0.52 -9.52 -12.88
N ARG A 59 -1.15 -9.62 -11.71
CA ARG A 59 -2.61 -9.54 -11.61
C ARG A 59 -3.12 -8.16 -12.01
N ALA A 60 -2.43 -7.08 -11.63
CA ALA A 60 -2.75 -5.73 -12.08
C ALA A 60 -2.60 -5.59 -13.60
N TYR A 61 -1.51 -6.12 -14.18
CA TYR A 61 -1.31 -6.15 -15.63
C TYR A 61 -2.48 -6.82 -16.37
N ASP A 62 -3.02 -7.91 -15.82
CA ASP A 62 -4.12 -8.67 -16.43
C ASP A 62 -5.48 -7.99 -16.29
N LEU A 63 -5.70 -7.23 -15.22
CA LEU A 63 -7.00 -6.61 -14.89
C LEU A 63 -7.18 -5.22 -15.51
N LEU A 64 -6.10 -4.47 -15.68
CA LEU A 64 -6.19 -3.04 -15.98
C LEU A 64 -6.24 -2.75 -17.49
N ASP A 65 -7.06 -1.78 -17.89
CA ASP A 65 -7.08 -1.30 -19.26
C ASP A 65 -5.81 -0.48 -19.54
N ARG A 66 -4.98 -1.01 -20.43
CA ARG A 66 -3.70 -0.42 -20.83
C ARG A 66 -3.85 0.95 -21.50
N LYS A 67 -5.06 1.33 -21.94
CA LYS A 67 -5.39 2.66 -22.47
C LYS A 67 -5.58 3.71 -21.37
N ILE A 68 -5.85 3.28 -20.14
CA ILE A 68 -6.03 4.17 -18.97
C ILE A 68 -4.76 4.18 -18.13
N VAL A 69 -4.20 3.00 -17.86
CA VAL A 69 -2.99 2.84 -17.03
C VAL A 69 -2.12 1.72 -17.55
N ARG A 70 -0.83 1.98 -17.70
CA ARG A 70 0.16 0.96 -18.03
C ARG A 70 0.70 0.31 -16.76
N VAL A 71 1.03 -0.97 -16.86
CA VAL A 71 1.68 -1.77 -15.82
C VAL A 71 2.83 -2.53 -16.47
N PRO A 72 4.04 -2.59 -15.87
CA PRO A 72 5.11 -3.38 -16.42
C PRO A 72 4.75 -4.87 -16.41
N LYS A 73 4.88 -5.56 -17.55
CA LYS A 73 4.68 -7.02 -17.61
C LYS A 73 5.70 -7.75 -16.74
N VAL A 74 5.27 -8.72 -15.95
CA VAL A 74 6.20 -9.62 -15.24
C VAL A 74 6.70 -10.68 -16.21
N TYR A 75 8.02 -10.86 -16.27
CA TYR A 75 8.65 -11.94 -17.05
C TYR A 75 8.96 -13.15 -16.17
N THR A 76 9.53 -12.93 -14.99
CA THR A 76 9.79 -13.99 -14.01
C THR A 76 10.09 -13.40 -12.63
N PHE A 77 9.88 -14.21 -11.60
CA PHE A 77 10.43 -14.00 -10.27
C PHE A 77 11.32 -15.20 -9.89
N PHE A 78 12.41 -14.96 -9.18
CA PHE A 78 13.20 -16.02 -8.54
C PHE A 78 13.93 -15.49 -7.31
N GLN A 79 14.38 -16.39 -6.43
CA GLN A 79 15.21 -16.08 -5.27
C GLN A 79 16.58 -16.73 -5.43
N ASP A 80 17.61 -16.02 -4.98
CA ASP A 80 18.95 -16.60 -4.80
C ASP A 80 19.11 -17.04 -3.35
N ASP A 81 19.21 -18.35 -3.14
CA ASP A 81 19.36 -18.95 -1.80
C ASP A 81 20.66 -18.52 -1.11
N SER A 82 21.68 -18.10 -1.88
CA SER A 82 23.00 -17.76 -1.34
C SER A 82 23.02 -16.42 -0.58
N ASP A 83 22.21 -15.45 -1.02
CA ASP A 83 22.14 -14.11 -0.44
C ASP A 83 20.73 -13.68 0.02
N ARG A 84 19.74 -14.57 -0.16
CA ARG A 84 18.32 -14.40 0.19
C ARG A 84 17.67 -13.19 -0.49
N ARG A 85 18.16 -12.79 -1.66
CA ARG A 85 17.53 -11.73 -2.46
C ARG A 85 16.48 -12.33 -3.39
N GLY A 86 15.36 -11.64 -3.49
CA GLY A 86 14.41 -11.85 -4.58
C GLY A 86 14.80 -11.01 -5.80
N TYR A 87 14.44 -11.50 -6.98
CA TYR A 87 14.63 -10.85 -8.27
C TYR A 87 13.32 -10.89 -9.05
N LEU A 88 12.69 -9.73 -9.22
CA LEU A 88 11.53 -9.52 -10.08
C LEU A 88 12.01 -8.95 -11.41
N VAL A 89 11.94 -9.76 -12.46
CA VAL A 89 12.30 -9.38 -13.82
C VAL A 89 11.04 -8.99 -14.56
N MET A 90 11.02 -7.79 -15.14
CA MET A 90 9.83 -7.19 -15.73
C MET A 90 10.15 -6.33 -16.94
N GLU A 91 9.12 -5.93 -17.67
CA GLU A 91 9.18 -4.94 -18.73
C GLU A 91 9.81 -3.65 -18.21
N PHE A 92 10.80 -3.12 -18.92
CA PHE A 92 11.29 -1.77 -18.65
C PHE A 92 10.29 -0.77 -19.23
N MET A 93 9.86 0.18 -18.42
CA MET A 93 8.88 1.20 -18.79
C MET A 93 9.57 2.54 -18.93
N GLU A 94 9.47 3.16 -20.10
CA GLU A 94 9.96 4.52 -20.32
C GLU A 94 9.02 5.54 -19.67
N GLY A 95 9.62 6.62 -19.16
CA GLY A 95 8.95 7.78 -18.62
C GLY A 95 9.76 8.48 -17.53
N ILE A 96 9.19 9.56 -16.99
CA ILE A 96 9.77 10.33 -15.89
C ILE A 96 8.86 10.28 -14.66
N VAL A 97 9.48 10.23 -13.48
CA VAL A 97 8.82 10.55 -12.22
C VAL A 97 8.72 12.06 -12.11
N LYS A 98 7.57 12.57 -11.68
CA LYS A 98 7.35 14.01 -11.46
C LYS A 98 7.38 14.33 -9.97
N GLU A 99 7.90 15.49 -9.61
CA GLU A 99 7.83 15.99 -8.22
C GLU A 99 6.49 16.67 -7.94
N SER A 100 5.82 17.17 -8.98
CA SER A 100 4.47 17.70 -8.87
C SER A 100 3.65 17.54 -10.14
N LEU A 101 2.32 17.52 -9.97
CA LEU A 101 1.37 17.66 -11.08
C LEU A 101 1.14 19.15 -11.35
N SER A 102 1.37 19.58 -12.58
CA SER A 102 1.31 21.01 -12.96
C SER A 102 0.28 21.31 -14.06
N ASP A 103 -0.27 20.28 -14.70
CA ASP A 103 -1.29 20.41 -15.75
C ASP A 103 -2.59 19.69 -15.34
N ASP A 104 -3.73 20.33 -15.63
CA ASP A 104 -5.07 19.75 -15.46
C ASP A 104 -5.20 18.40 -16.16
N SER A 105 -4.54 18.19 -17.31
CA SER A 105 -4.56 16.90 -18.00
C SER A 105 -4.00 15.77 -17.14
N GLU A 106 -2.95 16.02 -16.35
CA GLU A 106 -2.32 15.01 -15.50
C GLU A 106 -3.21 14.66 -14.31
N ILE A 107 -3.87 15.69 -13.74
CA ILE A 107 -4.86 15.55 -12.68
C ILE A 107 -6.04 14.71 -13.20
N HIS A 108 -6.54 15.00 -14.40
CA HIS A 108 -7.61 14.21 -15.03
C HIS A 108 -7.19 12.77 -15.30
N GLN A 109 -5.95 12.54 -15.77
CA GLN A 109 -5.44 11.18 -15.97
C GLN A 109 -5.35 10.41 -14.66
N LEU A 110 -4.86 11.02 -13.57
CA LEU A 110 -4.83 10.37 -12.25
C LEU A 110 -6.24 10.09 -11.72
N SER A 111 -7.19 11.01 -11.92
CA SER A 111 -8.60 10.79 -11.58
C SER A 111 -9.17 9.60 -12.36
N ALA A 112 -8.90 9.51 -13.67
CA ALA A 112 -9.35 8.42 -14.51
C ALA A 112 -8.77 7.06 -14.07
N ILE A 113 -7.54 7.04 -13.55
CA ILE A 113 -6.93 5.83 -12.96
C ILE A 113 -7.71 5.41 -11.70
N LEU A 114 -8.04 6.35 -10.81
CA LEU A 114 -8.80 6.07 -9.58
C LEU A 114 -10.22 5.58 -9.90
N ASP A 115 -10.89 6.18 -10.88
CA ASP A 115 -12.20 5.73 -11.34
C ASP A 115 -12.13 4.32 -11.95
N HIS A 116 -11.08 4.04 -12.72
CA HIS A 116 -10.85 2.72 -13.30
C HIS A 116 -10.57 1.67 -12.21
N PHE A 117 -9.77 2.00 -11.21
CA PHE A 117 -9.54 1.15 -10.03
C PHE A 117 -10.85 0.87 -9.28
N ALA A 118 -11.66 1.89 -9.04
CA ALA A 118 -12.97 1.78 -8.39
C ALA A 118 -13.95 0.89 -9.16
N SER A 119 -13.81 0.78 -10.48
CA SER A 119 -14.64 -0.09 -11.32
C SER A 119 -14.33 -1.59 -11.16
N ILE A 120 -13.13 -1.93 -10.67
CA ILE A 120 -12.68 -3.32 -10.53
C ILE A 120 -12.96 -3.79 -9.11
N LYS A 121 -13.98 -4.64 -8.96
CA LYS A 121 -14.49 -5.08 -7.66
C LYS A 121 -14.13 -6.52 -7.31
N SER A 122 -14.09 -6.80 -6.01
CA SER A 122 -13.98 -8.14 -5.43
C SER A 122 -15.05 -8.35 -4.36
N SER A 123 -15.39 -9.61 -4.08
CA SER A 123 -16.26 -9.96 -2.95
C SER A 123 -15.50 -10.09 -1.63
N ASN A 124 -14.19 -10.30 -1.68
CA ASN A 124 -13.35 -10.55 -0.51
C ASN A 124 -12.17 -9.56 -0.46
N PRO A 125 -11.79 -9.08 0.73
CA PRO A 125 -10.63 -8.23 0.87
C PRO A 125 -9.35 -9.06 0.77
N GLY A 126 -8.24 -8.40 0.47
CA GLY A 126 -6.93 -9.05 0.48
C GLY A 126 -6.00 -8.58 -0.64
N SER A 127 -4.79 -9.13 -0.65
CA SER A 127 -3.77 -8.77 -1.63
C SER A 127 -4.23 -9.15 -3.04
N LEU A 128 -3.81 -8.37 -4.04
CA LEU A 128 -4.29 -8.51 -5.42
C LEU A 128 -3.98 -9.91 -5.99
N GLY A 129 -2.80 -10.45 -5.67
CA GLY A 129 -2.31 -11.79 -6.01
C GLY A 129 -2.65 -12.87 -4.97
N GLY A 130 -3.36 -12.52 -3.90
CA GLY A 130 -3.80 -13.46 -2.85
C GLY A 130 -2.79 -13.74 -1.72
N GLY A 131 -1.66 -13.03 -1.70
CA GLY A 131 -0.62 -13.14 -0.67
C GLY A 131 -0.90 -12.34 0.61
N PRO A 132 0.06 -12.30 1.55
CA PRO A 132 0.02 -11.45 2.74
C PRO A 132 -0.01 -9.95 2.43
N LEU A 133 -0.54 -9.16 3.36
CA LEU A 133 -0.68 -7.71 3.22
C LEU A 133 0.53 -6.97 3.80
N THR A 134 1.22 -6.21 2.95
CA THR A 134 2.47 -5.52 3.29
C THR A 134 2.34 -3.99 3.32
N ALA A 135 1.14 -3.45 3.09
CA ALA A 135 0.91 -2.01 3.13
C ALA A 135 1.13 -1.45 4.54
N LEU A 136 1.73 -0.25 4.64
CA LEU A 136 1.97 0.45 5.91
C LEU A 136 0.71 0.63 6.77
N LEU A 137 -0.46 0.65 6.12
CA LEU A 137 -1.76 0.70 6.75
C LEU A 137 -2.01 -0.44 7.74
N PHE A 138 -1.34 -1.59 7.57
CA PHE A 138 -1.44 -2.75 8.45
C PHE A 138 -0.30 -2.86 9.47
N GLY A 139 0.53 -1.82 9.59
CA GLY A 139 1.64 -1.73 10.55
C GLY A 139 2.85 -2.56 10.14
N GLU A 140 3.81 -2.67 11.07
CA GLU A 140 5.09 -3.38 10.88
C GLU A 140 5.09 -4.79 11.49
N SER A 141 3.94 -5.22 12.02
CA SER A 141 3.77 -6.56 12.60
C SER A 141 3.73 -7.65 11.51
N GLU A 142 3.56 -8.92 11.89
CA GLU A 142 3.39 -10.00 10.90
C GLU A 142 2.27 -9.65 9.91
N PRO A 143 2.57 -9.63 8.59
CA PRO A 143 1.61 -9.29 7.55
C PRO A 143 0.29 -10.06 7.69
N PRO A 144 -0.85 -9.38 7.87
CA PRO A 144 -2.13 -10.06 8.01
C PRO A 144 -2.60 -10.63 6.67
N THR A 145 -3.51 -11.59 6.77
CA THR A 145 -4.36 -12.04 5.66
C THR A 145 -5.80 -11.93 6.13
N PHE A 146 -6.69 -11.51 5.23
CA PHE A 146 -8.12 -11.42 5.50
C PHE A 146 -8.86 -12.24 4.46
N ARG A 147 -9.91 -12.93 4.89
CA ARG A 147 -10.83 -13.67 4.02
C ARG A 147 -12.18 -12.99 3.91
N THR A 148 -12.53 -12.15 4.89
CA THR A 148 -13.83 -11.49 4.98
C THR A 148 -13.69 -10.04 5.44
N ILE A 149 -14.71 -9.23 5.16
CA ILE A 149 -14.79 -7.84 5.65
C ILE A 149 -14.79 -7.81 7.17
N GLN A 150 -15.41 -8.79 7.84
CA GLN A 150 -15.47 -8.84 9.30
C GLN A 150 -14.08 -9.04 9.93
N GLU A 151 -13.19 -9.81 9.29
CA GLU A 151 -11.81 -9.95 9.75
C GLU A 151 -11.04 -8.63 9.61
N LEU A 152 -11.28 -7.89 8.52
CA LEU A 152 -10.70 -6.57 8.30
C LEU A 152 -11.20 -5.53 9.31
N GLU A 153 -12.51 -5.50 9.57
CA GLU A 153 -13.13 -4.63 10.60
C GLU A 153 -12.60 -4.95 12.00
N ALA A 154 -12.50 -6.24 12.34
CA ALA A 154 -11.97 -6.69 13.62
C ALA A 154 -10.53 -6.23 13.82
N TRP A 155 -9.68 -6.36 12.78
CA TRP A 155 -8.29 -5.92 12.83
C TRP A 155 -8.14 -4.46 13.29
N PHE A 156 -8.88 -3.54 12.67
CA PHE A 156 -8.82 -2.13 13.05
C PHE A 156 -9.54 -1.87 14.38
N SER A 157 -10.69 -2.50 14.62
CA SER A 157 -11.47 -2.27 15.84
C SER A 157 -10.73 -2.68 17.11
N GLU A 158 -10.01 -3.81 17.08
CA GLU A 158 -9.15 -4.25 18.21
C GLU A 158 -8.08 -3.22 18.56
N ARG A 159 -7.61 -2.47 17.56
CA ARG A 159 -6.57 -1.45 17.70
C ARG A 159 -7.11 -0.08 18.12
N LEU A 160 -8.42 0.12 18.23
CA LEU A 160 -9.00 1.40 18.67
C LEU A 160 -8.78 1.67 20.16
N LEU A 161 -8.57 0.61 20.97
CA LEU A 161 -8.49 0.67 22.44
C LEU A 161 -9.72 1.34 23.09
N ASP A 162 -10.88 1.20 22.43
CA ASP A 162 -12.16 1.78 22.85
C ASP A 162 -13.27 0.74 22.58
N PRO A 163 -13.70 -0.03 23.60
CA PRO A 163 -14.65 -1.13 23.43
C PRO A 163 -16.03 -0.71 22.88
N GLY A 164 -16.38 0.58 22.96
CA GLY A 164 -17.66 1.11 22.48
C GLY A 164 -17.65 1.50 21.00
N THR A 165 -16.48 1.54 20.36
CA THR A 165 -16.31 2.04 18.99
C THR A 165 -15.80 0.92 18.09
N ARG A 166 -16.35 0.79 16.88
CA ARG A 166 -15.94 -0.21 15.89
C ARG A 166 -15.86 0.40 14.51
N VAL A 167 -14.91 -0.08 13.72
CA VAL A 167 -14.85 0.18 12.28
C VAL A 167 -15.94 -0.65 11.61
N THR A 168 -16.71 -0.03 10.72
CA THR A 168 -17.78 -0.68 9.94
C THR A 168 -17.55 -0.40 8.45
N LEU A 169 -17.39 -1.46 7.66
CA LEU A 169 -17.07 -1.46 6.24
C LEU A 169 -18.03 -2.35 5.43
N ALA A 170 -19.02 -2.98 6.08
CA ALA A 170 -19.95 -3.93 5.45
C ALA A 170 -20.70 -3.38 4.23
N ASP A 171 -20.99 -2.08 4.19
CA ASP A 171 -21.70 -1.42 3.09
C ASP A 171 -20.74 -0.87 2.01
N SER A 172 -19.43 -1.06 2.18
CA SER A 172 -18.42 -0.59 1.23
C SER A 172 -18.19 -1.60 0.11
N ASP A 173 -18.13 -1.11 -1.13
CA ASP A 173 -17.54 -1.86 -2.23
C ASP A 173 -16.05 -2.13 -1.95
N LEU A 174 -15.60 -3.36 -2.17
CA LEU A 174 -14.17 -3.68 -2.20
C LEU A 174 -13.66 -3.50 -3.62
N VAL A 175 -12.91 -2.43 -3.81
CA VAL A 175 -12.35 -2.02 -5.11
C VAL A 175 -10.86 -2.24 -5.13
N LEU A 176 -10.26 -2.24 -6.32
CA LEU A 176 -8.81 -2.26 -6.43
C LEU A 176 -8.24 -0.99 -5.77
N CYS A 177 -7.31 -1.19 -4.84
CA CYS A 177 -6.49 -0.13 -4.26
C CYS A 177 -5.01 -0.51 -4.44
N HIS A 178 -4.20 0.45 -4.86
CA HIS A 178 -2.75 0.34 -4.93
C HIS A 178 -2.10 0.48 -3.54
N LEU A 179 -2.65 1.36 -2.69
CA LEU A 179 -2.18 1.66 -1.32
C LEU A 179 -0.78 2.28 -1.21
N ASP A 180 -0.08 2.45 -2.33
CA ASP A 180 1.15 3.24 -2.46
C ASP A 180 1.13 4.14 -3.70
N LEU A 181 -0.02 4.71 -4.04
CA LEU A 181 -0.21 5.50 -5.28
C LEU A 181 0.35 6.93 -5.16
N PHE A 182 1.67 7.04 -5.11
CA PHE A 182 2.42 8.31 -5.05
C PHE A 182 3.19 8.55 -6.36
N LEU A 183 3.64 9.78 -6.64
CA LEU A 183 4.20 10.18 -7.96
C LEU A 183 5.48 9.43 -8.22
N ARG A 184 6.24 9.14 -7.15
CA ARG A 184 7.44 8.30 -7.22
C ARG A 184 7.19 6.94 -7.87
N ASN A 185 5.94 6.46 -7.82
CA ASN A 185 5.48 5.21 -8.41
C ASN A 185 4.68 5.42 -9.70
N ILE A 186 4.72 6.61 -10.32
CA ILE A 186 4.03 6.91 -11.58
C ILE A 186 5.03 7.46 -12.59
N LEU A 187 5.19 6.76 -13.70
CA LEU A 187 5.97 7.22 -14.84
C LEU A 187 5.08 7.89 -15.88
N TRP A 188 5.48 9.09 -16.28
CA TRP A 188 4.83 9.88 -17.31
C TRP A 188 5.67 9.84 -18.59
N ALA A 189 5.05 9.48 -19.71
CA ALA A 189 5.68 9.48 -21.02
C ALA A 189 4.80 10.25 -22.01
N GLN A 190 5.42 10.88 -23.01
CA GLN A 190 4.68 11.65 -24.01
C GLN A 190 3.75 10.72 -24.82
N ASP A 191 2.52 11.18 -25.05
CA ASP A 191 1.49 10.50 -25.86
C ASP A 191 1.16 9.07 -25.39
N GLN A 192 1.40 8.75 -24.11
CA GLN A 192 1.09 7.46 -23.50
C GLN A 192 0.31 7.63 -22.20
N PRO A 193 -0.54 6.65 -21.83
CA PRO A 193 -1.14 6.63 -20.50
C PRO A 193 -0.07 6.55 -19.40
N PRO A 194 -0.33 7.06 -18.19
CA PRO A 194 0.62 6.93 -17.09
C PRO A 194 0.91 5.45 -16.79
N CYS A 195 2.15 5.15 -16.39
CA CYS A 195 2.51 3.82 -15.94
C CYS A 195 2.64 3.80 -14.42
N VAL A 196 1.88 2.93 -13.75
CA VAL A 196 1.94 2.76 -12.30
C VAL A 196 2.88 1.61 -11.95
N LEU A 197 3.77 1.85 -11.00
CA LEU A 197 4.84 0.96 -10.53
C LEU A 197 4.60 0.54 -9.07
N ASP A 198 5.38 -0.45 -8.62
CA ASP A 198 5.43 -0.91 -7.22
C ASP A 198 4.09 -1.39 -6.64
N TRP A 199 3.64 -2.53 -7.16
CA TRP A 199 2.35 -3.15 -6.82
C TRP A 199 2.39 -4.01 -5.56
N ALA A 200 3.46 -3.93 -4.75
CA ALA A 200 3.66 -4.79 -3.58
C ALA A 200 2.49 -4.72 -2.59
N THR A 201 1.89 -3.53 -2.43
CA THR A 201 0.84 -3.25 -1.45
C THR A 201 -0.58 -3.33 -2.00
N ALA A 202 -0.74 -3.63 -3.30
CA ALA A 202 -2.03 -3.59 -3.95
C ALA A 202 -2.98 -4.71 -3.49
N GLY A 203 -4.28 -4.43 -3.49
CA GLY A 203 -5.31 -5.37 -3.11
C GLY A 203 -6.73 -4.83 -3.27
N PHE A 204 -7.70 -5.58 -2.75
CA PHE A 204 -9.11 -5.21 -2.76
C PHE A 204 -9.56 -4.71 -1.39
N PHE A 205 -9.97 -3.44 -1.32
CA PHE A 205 -10.34 -2.77 -0.08
C PHE A 205 -11.42 -1.71 -0.31
N PRO A 206 -12.08 -1.20 0.75
CA PRO A 206 -12.88 0.01 0.64
C PRO A 206 -12.04 1.15 0.05
N ARG A 207 -12.61 1.94 -0.88
CA ARG A 207 -11.88 3.02 -1.58
C ARG A 207 -11.21 4.03 -0.65
N ILE A 208 -11.74 4.23 0.56
CA ILE A 208 -11.16 5.11 1.58
C ILE A 208 -9.77 4.67 2.05
N PHE A 209 -9.36 3.43 1.76
CA PHE A 209 -8.03 2.92 2.12
C PHE A 209 -6.92 3.64 1.33
N GLU A 210 -7.16 4.06 0.08
CA GLU A 210 -6.21 4.90 -0.65
C GLU A 210 -5.97 6.22 0.11
N ARG A 211 -7.06 6.86 0.55
CA ARG A 211 -6.99 8.07 1.37
C ARG A 211 -6.20 7.82 2.66
N CYS A 212 -6.47 6.70 3.36
CA CYS A 212 -5.77 6.35 4.59
C CYS A 212 -4.26 6.18 4.36
N SER A 213 -3.84 5.49 3.30
CA SER A 213 -2.42 5.34 2.94
C SER A 213 -1.74 6.69 2.74
N HIS A 214 -2.39 7.64 2.06
CA HIS A 214 -1.87 8.99 1.87
C HIS A 214 -1.80 9.80 3.17
N LEU A 215 -2.75 9.62 4.09
CA LEU A 215 -2.73 10.28 5.40
C LEU A 215 -1.62 9.74 6.33
N ILE A 216 -1.23 8.47 6.16
CA ILE A 216 -0.11 7.85 6.91
C ILE A 216 1.24 8.41 6.44
N LYS A 217 1.41 8.54 5.11
CA LYS A 217 2.66 8.99 4.49
C LYS A 217 2.42 10.29 3.70
N PRO A 218 2.23 11.44 4.38
CA PRO A 218 2.04 12.70 3.69
C PRO A 218 3.33 13.11 2.97
N GLU A 219 3.29 13.18 1.64
CA GLU A 219 4.36 13.76 0.82
C GLU A 219 4.07 15.24 0.53
N SER A 220 5.10 16.08 0.53
CA SER A 220 5.00 17.55 0.65
C SER A 220 4.60 18.31 -0.61
N ALA A 221 4.45 17.66 -1.78
CA ALA A 221 4.18 18.35 -3.03
C ALA A 221 3.06 17.67 -3.85
N SER A 222 1.90 18.34 -3.95
CA SER A 222 0.83 18.15 -4.95
C SER A 222 -0.08 16.91 -4.89
N TRP A 223 -0.44 16.43 -3.68
CA TRP A 223 -1.27 15.22 -3.51
C TRP A 223 -2.76 15.42 -3.26
N GLN A 224 -3.31 16.46 -3.86
CA GLN A 224 -4.71 16.82 -3.70
C GLN A 224 -5.66 15.81 -4.35
N VAL A 225 -5.29 15.11 -5.43
CA VAL A 225 -6.26 14.29 -6.20
C VAL A 225 -6.88 13.15 -5.37
N VAL A 226 -6.07 12.28 -4.75
CA VAL A 226 -6.57 11.17 -3.91
C VAL A 226 -7.32 11.70 -2.68
N LEU A 227 -6.83 12.80 -2.09
CA LEU A 227 -7.45 13.43 -0.92
C LEU A 227 -8.71 14.25 -1.26
N ASN A 228 -8.93 14.61 -2.53
CA ASN A 228 -10.09 15.37 -2.99
C ASN A 228 -11.18 14.49 -3.59
N VAL A 229 -10.94 13.18 -3.71
CA VAL A 229 -12.00 12.22 -3.99
C VAL A 229 -13.11 12.41 -2.95
N GLN A 230 -14.31 12.69 -3.46
CA GLN A 230 -15.48 12.94 -2.62
C GLN A 230 -15.84 11.69 -1.83
N ILE A 231 -15.91 11.84 -0.51
CA ILE A 231 -16.31 10.79 0.42
C ILE A 231 -17.52 11.27 1.24
N SER A 232 -18.36 10.32 1.63
CA SER A 232 -19.50 10.59 2.51
C SER A 232 -19.03 10.90 3.94
N PRO A 233 -19.89 11.52 4.78
CA PRO A 233 -19.57 11.73 6.19
C PRO A 233 -19.29 10.44 6.96
N ASP A 234 -19.93 9.33 6.59
CA ASP A 234 -19.66 8.02 7.19
C ASP A 234 -18.27 7.51 6.79
N GLU A 235 -17.93 7.57 5.49
CA GLU A 235 -16.60 7.22 4.99
C GLU A 235 -15.48 8.02 5.66
N ASP A 236 -15.68 9.33 5.85
CA ASP A 236 -14.73 10.19 6.58
C ASP A 236 -14.59 9.77 8.05
N TYR A 237 -15.70 9.44 8.70
CA TYR A 237 -15.70 8.91 10.06
C TYR A 237 -14.94 7.57 10.15
N GLN A 238 -15.20 6.62 9.24
CA GLN A 238 -14.47 5.34 9.19
C GLN A 238 -12.98 5.56 8.92
N CYS A 239 -12.62 6.48 8.03
CA CYS A 239 -11.22 6.88 7.79
C CYS A 239 -10.57 7.38 9.09
N GLY A 240 -11.26 8.21 9.87
CA GLY A 240 -10.78 8.68 11.17
C GLY A 240 -10.53 7.55 12.17
N LEU A 241 -11.41 6.54 12.22
CA LEU A 241 -11.23 5.35 13.05
C LEU A 241 -10.04 4.50 12.61
N ILE A 242 -9.90 4.25 11.30
CA ILE A 242 -8.76 3.51 10.72
C ILE A 242 -7.44 4.21 11.08
N MET A 243 -7.37 5.53 10.93
CA MET A 243 -6.17 6.31 11.28
C MET A 243 -5.87 6.28 12.78
N LYS A 244 -6.89 6.29 13.64
CA LYS A 244 -6.73 6.12 15.10
C LYS A 244 -6.19 4.73 15.43
N ALA A 245 -6.74 3.69 14.83
CA ALA A 245 -6.29 2.31 14.99
C ALA A 245 -4.84 2.13 14.54
N TRP A 246 -4.47 2.67 13.38
CA TRP A 246 -3.10 2.65 12.89
C TRP A 246 -2.12 3.34 13.86
N ARG A 247 -2.45 4.55 14.35
CA ARG A 247 -1.61 5.27 15.34
C ARG A 247 -1.41 4.49 16.64
N ASN A 248 -2.43 3.75 17.08
CA ASN A 248 -2.33 2.90 18.25
C ASN A 248 -1.45 1.68 17.99
N ASP A 249 -1.55 1.07 16.80
CA ASP A 249 -0.68 -0.04 16.38
C ASP A 249 0.80 0.34 16.39
N GLN A 250 1.14 1.59 16.05
CA GLN A 250 2.51 2.09 16.15
C GLN A 250 3.02 2.26 17.60
N ARG A 251 2.11 2.30 18.59
CA ARG A 251 2.44 2.61 19.99
C ARG A 251 2.34 1.40 20.92
N PHE A 252 1.43 0.47 20.63
CA PHE A 252 1.10 -0.64 21.50
C PHE A 252 1.32 -1.96 20.79
N SER A 253 1.73 -2.99 21.53
CA SER A 253 1.89 -4.34 20.98
C SER A 253 0.55 -5.08 20.98
N PHE A 254 0.09 -5.46 19.79
CA PHE A 254 -1.08 -6.31 19.60
C PHE A 254 -0.61 -7.74 19.27
N SER A 255 -0.61 -8.64 20.25
CA SER A 255 -0.29 -10.06 20.03
C SER A 255 -1.57 -10.90 19.91
N LYS A 256 -1.64 -11.80 18.91
CA LYS A 256 -2.72 -12.80 18.75
C LYS A 256 -2.97 -13.62 20.03
N THR A 257 -1.99 -13.73 20.92
CA THR A 257 -2.05 -14.54 22.15
C THR A 257 -2.82 -13.86 23.29
N ASN A 258 -2.97 -12.54 23.29
CA ASN A 258 -3.55 -11.82 24.42
C ASN A 258 -5.08 -11.75 24.40
N TYR A 259 -5.72 -11.83 23.23
CA TYR A 259 -7.17 -11.68 23.12
C TYR A 259 -7.95 -12.81 23.82
N TYR A 260 -7.53 -14.07 23.68
CA TYR A 260 -8.18 -15.21 24.37
C TYR A 260 -7.84 -15.30 25.86
N LYS A 261 -6.69 -14.76 26.28
CA LYS A 261 -6.35 -14.67 27.71
C LYS A 261 -7.12 -13.56 28.42
N ASP A 262 -7.33 -12.42 27.77
CA ASP A 262 -8.00 -11.28 28.40
C ASP A 262 -9.53 -11.42 28.38
N LEU A 263 -10.11 -12.17 27.42
CA LEU A 263 -11.55 -12.47 27.39
C LEU A 263 -11.98 -13.68 28.24
N TYR A 264 -11.10 -14.67 28.46
CA TYR A 264 -11.47 -15.93 29.14
C TYR A 264 -10.55 -16.32 30.31
N GLY A 265 -9.54 -15.52 30.65
CA GLY A 265 -8.51 -15.84 31.65
C GLY A 265 -8.72 -15.24 33.05
N ALA A 266 -9.89 -14.67 33.36
CA ALA A 266 -10.22 -14.26 34.73
C ALA A 266 -10.64 -15.46 35.59
N GLY A 267 -9.70 -16.38 35.81
CA GLY A 267 -9.80 -17.50 36.74
C GLY A 267 -8.78 -17.38 37.88
N ILE A 268 -9.06 -16.47 38.82
CA ILE A 268 -8.56 -16.43 40.21
C ILE A 268 -7.03 -16.60 40.43
N ARG A 269 -6.32 -15.48 40.64
CA ARG A 269 -5.65 -15.14 41.94
C ARG A 269 -4.89 -13.81 41.86
N GLY A 270 -5.38 -12.84 42.64
CA GLY A 270 -4.63 -11.75 43.27
C GLY A 270 -3.50 -11.06 42.49
N SER A 271 -3.84 -10.05 41.69
CA SER A 271 -2.99 -8.86 41.54
C SER A 271 -3.90 -7.65 41.29
N ALA A 272 -3.54 -6.53 41.89
CA ALA A 272 -4.33 -5.29 41.88
C ALA A 272 -4.62 -4.81 40.45
N PRO A 273 -5.73 -4.09 40.20
CA PRO A 273 -5.99 -3.52 38.88
C PRO A 273 -4.81 -2.65 38.46
N VAL A 274 -4.22 -2.97 37.31
CA VAL A 274 -3.26 -2.08 36.65
C VAL A 274 -4.03 -0.84 36.25
N THR A 275 -3.91 0.22 37.03
CA THR A 275 -4.31 1.56 36.62
C THR A 275 -3.46 1.94 35.42
N LEU A 276 -4.06 1.91 34.23
CA LEU A 276 -3.44 2.50 33.04
C LEU A 276 -3.10 3.97 33.36
N PRO A 277 -1.93 4.47 32.92
CA PRO A 277 -1.65 5.89 33.04
C PRO A 277 -2.76 6.68 32.32
N PRO A 278 -3.18 7.83 32.87
CA PRO A 278 -4.18 8.65 32.21
C PRO A 278 -3.71 8.98 30.80
N LEU A 279 -4.61 8.82 29.83
CA LEU A 279 -4.37 9.21 28.45
C LEU A 279 -3.84 10.66 28.45
N PRO A 280 -2.75 10.96 27.72
CA PRO A 280 -2.42 12.35 27.47
C PRO A 280 -3.64 13.02 26.82
N PRO A 281 -3.99 14.25 27.20
CA PRO A 281 -5.14 14.93 26.64
C PRO A 281 -5.01 14.94 25.12
N LEU A 282 -6.09 14.56 24.43
CA LEU A 282 -6.20 14.69 22.98
C LEU A 282 -5.79 16.12 22.59
N PRO A 283 -4.99 16.32 21.53
CA PRO A 283 -4.76 17.66 21.01
C PRO A 283 -6.12 18.22 20.59
N THR A 284 -6.68 19.12 21.40
CA THR A 284 -8.10 19.47 21.37
C THR A 284 -8.52 20.35 20.19
N ASN A 285 -7.61 20.64 19.26
CA ASN A 285 -7.87 21.60 18.19
C ASN A 285 -7.71 21.05 16.76
N TRP A 286 -7.08 19.90 16.53
CA TRP A 286 -6.77 19.48 15.15
C TRP A 286 -8.00 19.03 14.34
N LEU A 287 -8.93 18.30 14.97
CA LEU A 287 -10.21 17.91 14.35
C LEU A 287 -11.14 19.13 14.12
N LYS A 288 -11.01 20.19 14.92
CA LYS A 288 -11.78 21.42 14.74
C LYS A 288 -11.17 22.33 13.67
N GLU A 289 -9.85 22.41 13.59
CA GLU A 289 -9.14 23.16 12.55
C GLU A 289 -9.42 22.55 11.16
N TYR A 290 -9.33 21.22 11.03
CA TYR A 290 -9.63 20.50 9.77
C TYR A 290 -11.11 20.63 9.32
N LEU A 291 -12.06 20.59 10.26
CA LEU A 291 -13.49 20.76 9.96
C LEU A 291 -13.92 22.23 9.78
N SER A 292 -13.13 23.19 10.27
CA SER A 292 -13.40 24.62 10.07
C SER A 292 -12.90 25.15 8.73
N GLU A 293 -11.81 24.59 8.19
CA GLU A 293 -11.28 24.97 6.87
C GLU A 293 -12.12 24.39 5.72
N SER A 294 -12.80 23.27 5.95
CA SER A 294 -13.72 22.64 4.97
C SER A 294 -15.13 23.27 4.94
N ALA A 295 -15.41 24.24 5.82
CA ALA A 295 -16.68 24.98 5.83
C ALA A 295 -16.59 26.40 5.22
N GLN A 296 -15.42 26.79 4.68
CA GLN A 296 -15.19 28.12 4.09
C GLN A 296 -14.75 28.11 2.61
N ASN A 297 -14.80 26.97 1.92
CA ASN A 297 -14.66 26.89 0.46
C ASN A 297 -15.77 26.02 -0.15
#